data_AF-A0A9P9F2C9-F1
#
_entry.id   AF-A0A9P9F2C9-F1
#
_cell.length_a   1.000
_cell.length_b   1.000
_cell.length_c   1.000
_cell.angle_alpha   90.00
_cell.angle_beta   90.00
_cell.angle_gamma   90.00
#
_symmetry.space_group_name_H-M   'P 1'
#
loop_
_entity.id
_entity.type
_entity.pdbx_description
1 polymer ?
#
loop_
_entity_poly.entity_id
_entity_poly.type
_entity_poly.pdbx_seq_one_letter_code
_entity_poly.pdbx_strand_id
1 'polypeptide(L)'
;MMPSWPATQAPSVAQPPTPASYAYPPNPAFIPVAVRQTFGAYAPPPHNPYGGYVPPPPVQPPMTTASPVNGATPAPEQAKGKVDWPESVRNYVQRSFLPQYDEPSVSRADIEAKLKNTIGSAKENGSLYTIDWDNMPLPQAIVKAERDAELKHAMIASSTARARDSLNPKKRKSSEFANDDHPWRTTNLRNSLEDRITFPSPEKRSTMDEPLPKSSKFQKEANKRKRRFESEYKSLRSPSPPPPSSGPIVGTCEILEKKYLRLTAPPVPAKVRPEHILRQTLDFLKKKWKKESNYSYICDQFKSMRQDLTVQHIKDDFTVSVYEIHARIALEKGDIGEYNQCQTQLRSLYSLGLKGNPIEFKAYRILYFIHTANRTGLNDTLADLTTAEKEEKAIKHALNVRSSLALGNYHKFFQLYLDTPNMGAYLMDMFVVRERLAALCNFCKAYKPDVKLRFITEELGFESDADAAQFIIDHQGQHLLEDRTEYIAFLTGKAGSLFESARSVAFRKVDIKGQI
;
A
#
# COMPACT_ATOMS: atom_id res chain seq x y z
N MET A 1 45.66 20.52 26.47
CA MET A 1 46.20 19.46 27.34
C MET A 1 45.18 18.35 27.41
N MET A 2 45.53 17.17 26.92
CA MET A 2 44.77 15.90 27.03
C MET A 2 44.69 15.44 28.50
N PRO A 3 43.85 14.44 28.82
CA PRO A 3 44.41 13.08 28.78
C PRO A 3 43.48 12.05 28.10
N SER A 4 44.10 11.36 27.13
CA SER A 4 43.71 10.08 26.52
C SER A 4 44.29 8.91 27.34
N TRP A 5 43.57 7.79 27.49
CA TRP A 5 44.13 6.51 27.95
C TRP A 5 43.58 5.32 27.11
N PRO A 6 44.33 4.20 27.00
CA PRO A 6 44.60 3.55 25.73
C PRO A 6 43.86 2.21 25.52
N ALA A 7 43.84 1.79 24.24
CA ALA A 7 43.42 0.49 23.78
C ALA A 7 44.57 -0.54 23.84
N THR A 8 44.26 -1.77 24.24
CA THR A 8 45.17 -2.91 24.23
C THR A 8 44.68 -3.95 23.22
N GLN A 9 45.54 -4.34 22.27
CA GLN A 9 45.35 -5.45 21.33
C GLN A 9 45.94 -6.75 21.89
N ALA A 10 45.28 -7.88 21.63
CA ALA A 10 45.83 -9.21 21.31
C ALA A 10 44.66 -10.22 21.11
N PRO A 11 44.87 -11.43 20.54
CA PRO A 11 45.39 -11.74 19.21
C PRO A 11 44.40 -12.60 18.37
N SER A 12 44.69 -12.72 17.08
CA SER A 12 43.93 -13.46 16.05
C SER A 12 43.72 -14.96 16.37
N VAL A 13 42.49 -15.45 16.15
CA VAL A 13 42.16 -16.88 16.09
C VAL A 13 41.41 -17.16 14.78
N ALA A 14 41.96 -18.08 13.98
CA ALA A 14 41.42 -18.52 12.69
C ALA A 14 40.15 -19.38 12.86
N GLN A 15 39.15 -19.17 11.99
CA GLN A 15 37.98 -20.04 11.88
C GLN A 15 38.18 -21.14 10.81
N PRO A 16 37.75 -22.39 11.06
CA PRO A 16 37.64 -23.42 10.03
C PRO A 16 36.28 -23.35 9.27
N PRO A 17 36.19 -23.93 8.05
CA PRO A 17 35.07 -23.72 7.14
C PRO A 17 33.85 -24.62 7.45
N THR A 18 32.66 -24.09 7.17
CA THR A 18 31.35 -24.77 7.22
C THR A 18 31.11 -25.70 6.02
N PRO A 19 30.38 -26.83 6.17
CA PRO A 19 29.73 -27.51 5.06
C PRO A 19 28.23 -27.15 4.91
N ALA A 20 27.73 -27.32 3.69
CA ALA A 20 26.46 -26.82 3.16
C ALA A 20 25.28 -27.82 3.20
N SER A 21 24.06 -27.27 3.27
CA SER A 21 22.87 -27.57 2.44
C SER A 21 21.54 -27.61 3.23
N TYR A 22 20.56 -26.81 2.81
CA TYR A 22 19.36 -27.24 2.07
C TYR A 22 18.48 -26.02 1.75
N ALA A 23 17.99 -25.97 0.50
CA ALA A 23 17.25 -24.86 -0.10
C ALA A 23 15.75 -25.15 -0.23
N TYR A 24 14.92 -24.11 -0.13
CA TYR A 24 13.75 -23.78 -0.98
C TYR A 24 13.22 -22.37 -0.58
N PRO A 25 12.42 -21.67 -1.40
CA PRO A 25 12.52 -20.24 -1.57
C PRO A 25 11.41 -19.50 -0.81
N PRO A 26 11.63 -18.22 -0.51
CA PRO A 26 10.54 -17.29 -0.72
C PRO A 26 11.07 -16.14 -1.54
N ASN A 27 10.50 -15.95 -2.72
CA ASN A 27 10.68 -14.73 -3.50
C ASN A 27 9.87 -13.62 -2.79
N PRO A 28 10.49 -12.61 -2.14
CA PRO A 28 9.75 -11.44 -1.73
C PRO A 28 9.82 -10.42 -2.87
N ALA A 29 8.67 -9.86 -3.26
CA ALA A 29 8.60 -8.68 -4.11
C ALA A 29 9.08 -7.42 -3.36
N PHE A 30 10.33 -7.42 -2.90
CA PHE A 30 10.94 -6.34 -2.15
C PHE A 30 12.44 -6.35 -2.37
N ILE A 31 12.98 -5.24 -2.88
CA ILE A 31 14.41 -4.95 -2.84
C ILE A 31 14.69 -4.25 -1.50
N PRO A 32 15.37 -4.88 -0.53
CA PRO A 32 15.83 -4.17 0.65
C PRO A 32 17.00 -3.26 0.28
N VAL A 33 16.78 -1.95 0.21
CA VAL A 33 17.89 -0.98 0.07
C VAL A 33 18.46 -0.65 1.44
N ALA A 34 19.77 -0.84 1.58
CA ALA A 34 20.53 -0.51 2.77
C ALA A 34 20.48 1.01 3.06
N VAL A 35 20.43 1.36 4.35
CA VAL A 35 20.46 2.73 4.85
C VAL A 35 21.64 3.49 4.22
N ARG A 36 21.38 4.53 3.42
CA ARG A 36 22.40 5.47 2.92
C ARG A 36 23.02 6.21 4.11
N GLN A 37 24.06 5.63 4.70
CA GLN A 37 25.00 6.37 5.54
C GLN A 37 26.13 6.89 4.66
N THR A 38 26.06 8.18 4.30
CA THR A 38 27.16 9.16 4.32
C THR A 38 26.91 10.31 3.32
N PHE A 39 27.07 11.53 3.83
CA PHE A 39 27.18 12.77 3.08
C PHE A 39 28.64 12.91 2.59
N GLY A 40 28.85 13.04 1.28
CA GLY A 40 30.19 13.26 0.72
C GLY A 40 30.15 13.35 -0.81
N ALA A 41 30.97 14.26 -1.35
CA ALA A 41 30.95 14.71 -2.74
C ALA A 41 31.20 13.59 -3.79
N TYR A 42 30.57 13.78 -4.95
CA TYR A 42 30.70 12.96 -6.15
C TYR A 42 32.15 13.01 -6.68
N ALA A 43 32.81 11.86 -6.78
CA ALA A 43 34.00 11.67 -7.61
C ALA A 43 33.64 10.72 -8.76
N PRO A 44 33.99 11.02 -10.03
CA PRO A 44 33.67 10.16 -11.15
C PRO A 44 34.53 8.88 -11.12
N PRO A 45 33.96 7.69 -11.41
CA PRO A 45 34.74 6.46 -11.50
C PRO A 45 35.55 6.39 -12.81
N PRO A 46 36.69 5.68 -12.84
CA PRO A 46 37.50 5.53 -14.04
C PRO A 46 36.81 4.61 -15.07
N HIS A 47 36.98 4.94 -16.35
CA HIS A 47 36.59 4.10 -17.48
C HIS A 47 37.31 2.75 -17.44
N ASN A 48 36.55 1.65 -17.56
CA ASN A 48 37.10 0.33 -17.83
C ASN A 48 36.24 -0.35 -18.92
N PRO A 49 36.82 -0.91 -20.00
CA PRO A 49 36.05 -1.49 -21.09
C PRO A 49 35.63 -2.94 -20.80
N TYR A 50 34.37 -3.24 -21.15
CA TYR A 50 33.74 -4.52 -21.49
C TYR A 50 34.41 -5.84 -21.04
N GLY A 51 33.76 -6.53 -20.09
CA GLY A 51 33.89 -7.98 -19.88
C GLY A 51 32.62 -8.69 -20.36
N GLY A 52 32.76 -9.55 -21.37
CA GLY A 52 31.66 -10.26 -22.03
C GLY A 52 30.99 -11.32 -21.16
N TYR A 53 29.69 -11.52 -21.41
CA TYR A 53 28.85 -12.53 -20.78
C TYR A 53 29.10 -13.91 -21.39
N VAL A 54 29.27 -14.95 -20.56
CA VAL A 54 29.42 -16.35 -21.00
C VAL A 54 28.17 -17.13 -20.57
N PRO A 55 27.47 -17.84 -21.49
CA PRO A 55 26.26 -18.60 -21.15
C PRO A 55 26.59 -19.94 -20.46
N PRO A 56 25.70 -20.47 -19.59
CA PRO A 56 25.92 -21.73 -18.88
C PRO A 56 25.64 -22.98 -19.75
N PRO A 57 26.31 -24.13 -19.49
CA PRO A 57 26.13 -25.37 -20.24
C PRO A 57 24.91 -26.20 -19.79
N PRO A 58 24.46 -27.22 -20.58
CA PRO A 58 23.20 -27.92 -20.38
C PRO A 58 23.27 -29.08 -19.37
N VAL A 59 22.13 -29.35 -18.73
CA VAL A 59 21.91 -30.36 -17.68
C VAL A 59 21.65 -31.75 -18.28
N GLN A 60 22.31 -32.79 -17.75
CA GLN A 60 21.99 -34.21 -17.99
C GLN A 60 21.35 -34.86 -16.74
N PRO A 61 20.52 -35.92 -16.91
CA PRO A 61 19.67 -36.47 -15.85
C PRO A 61 20.37 -37.50 -14.94
N PRO A 62 19.99 -37.65 -13.66
CA PRO A 62 20.63 -38.63 -12.78
C PRO A 62 19.97 -40.02 -12.81
N MET A 63 20.82 -41.04 -12.82
CA MET A 63 20.50 -42.45 -12.56
C MET A 63 20.58 -42.79 -11.06
N THR A 64 19.81 -43.82 -10.72
CA THR A 64 19.56 -44.47 -9.43
C THR A 64 20.72 -45.33 -8.90
N THR A 65 20.93 -45.36 -7.58
CA THR A 65 21.35 -46.57 -6.82
C THR A 65 20.88 -46.50 -5.36
N ALA A 66 20.65 -47.67 -4.76
CA ALA A 66 19.90 -47.88 -3.53
C ALA A 66 20.76 -48.48 -2.38
N SER A 67 20.42 -48.09 -1.14
CA SER A 67 20.42 -48.85 0.16
C SER A 67 21.74 -49.39 0.76
N PRO A 68 21.82 -49.82 2.06
CA PRO A 68 20.81 -49.88 3.15
C PRO A 68 21.24 -49.46 4.61
N VAL A 69 20.21 -49.21 5.46
CA VAL A 69 20.00 -49.65 6.89
C VAL A 69 20.84 -49.08 8.08
N ASN A 70 20.18 -48.41 9.03
CA ASN A 70 19.92 -48.90 10.42
C ASN A 70 19.06 -47.92 11.25
N GLY A 71 18.15 -48.46 12.07
CA GLY A 71 17.11 -47.70 12.77
C GLY A 71 17.37 -47.41 14.25
N ALA A 72 16.54 -46.52 14.81
CA ALA A 72 16.12 -46.48 16.21
C ALA A 72 14.93 -45.52 16.39
N THR A 73 13.89 -45.97 17.08
CA THR A 73 12.72 -45.21 17.53
C THR A 73 13.06 -44.34 18.74
N PRO A 74 12.37 -43.20 18.96
CA PRO A 74 11.36 -43.18 20.04
C PRO A 74 10.10 -42.34 19.73
N ALA A 75 9.03 -42.61 20.48
CA ALA A 75 7.74 -41.90 20.51
C ALA A 75 7.55 -41.16 21.86
N PRO A 76 6.49 -40.36 22.10
CA PRO A 76 5.73 -39.47 21.22
C PRO A 76 5.76 -38.00 21.69
N GLU A 77 5.65 -37.08 20.72
CA GLU A 77 5.62 -35.63 20.89
C GLU A 77 4.20 -35.10 21.16
N GLN A 78 4.06 -34.12 22.06
CA GLN A 78 2.79 -33.46 22.41
C GLN A 78 2.24 -32.68 21.21
N ALA A 79 1.03 -33.05 20.78
CA ALA A 79 0.33 -32.51 19.62
C ALA A 79 -0.07 -31.03 19.80
N LYS A 80 0.44 -30.17 18.90
CA LYS A 80 -0.24 -28.93 18.49
C LYS A 80 -1.34 -29.31 17.49
N GLY A 81 -2.58 -28.90 17.75
CA GLY A 81 -3.77 -29.30 17.00
C GLY A 81 -3.64 -29.09 15.49
N LYS A 82 -3.52 -30.19 14.74
CA LYS A 82 -3.81 -30.24 13.30
C LYS A 82 -5.32 -30.09 13.14
N VAL A 83 -5.75 -29.11 12.34
CA VAL A 83 -7.13 -29.06 11.86
C VAL A 83 -7.32 -30.26 10.94
N ASP A 84 -8.11 -31.23 11.38
CA ASP A 84 -8.48 -32.38 10.56
C ASP A 84 -9.53 -31.94 9.53
N TRP A 85 -9.30 -32.27 8.26
CA TRP A 85 -10.20 -31.89 7.15
C TRP A 85 -10.93 -33.15 6.68
N PRO A 86 -12.28 -33.14 6.60
CA PRO A 86 -13.06 -34.26 6.10
C PRO A 86 -12.63 -34.64 4.70
N GLU A 87 -12.63 -35.94 4.41
CA GLU A 87 -12.26 -36.47 3.10
C GLU A 87 -13.18 -35.92 1.98
N SER A 88 -14.46 -35.69 2.31
CA SER A 88 -15.43 -35.08 1.39
C SER A 88 -15.05 -33.66 0.94
N VAL A 89 -14.39 -32.87 1.81
CA VAL A 89 -13.85 -31.55 1.45
C VAL A 89 -12.65 -31.68 0.51
N ARG A 90 -11.76 -32.66 0.76
CA ARG A 90 -10.59 -32.92 -0.10
C ARG A 90 -11.01 -33.38 -1.49
N ASN A 91 -11.97 -34.29 -1.55
CA ASN A 91 -12.58 -34.76 -2.80
C ASN A 91 -13.24 -33.62 -3.57
N TYR A 92 -13.94 -32.72 -2.89
CA TYR A 92 -14.54 -31.55 -3.51
C TYR A 92 -13.50 -30.58 -4.13
N VAL A 93 -12.39 -30.33 -3.42
CA VAL A 93 -11.26 -29.54 -3.96
C VAL A 93 -10.64 -30.24 -5.17
N GLN A 94 -10.39 -31.54 -5.10
CA GLN A 94 -9.80 -32.31 -6.20
C GLN A 94 -10.71 -32.31 -7.43
N ARG A 95 -12.02 -32.53 -7.25
CA ARG A 95 -13.01 -32.49 -8.34
C ARG A 95 -13.07 -31.14 -9.03
N SER A 96 -12.82 -30.06 -8.30
CA SER A 96 -12.83 -28.69 -8.84
C SER A 96 -11.70 -28.41 -9.83
N PHE A 97 -10.67 -29.26 -9.93
CA PHE A 97 -9.55 -29.10 -10.88
C PHE A 97 -9.42 -30.28 -11.87
N LEU A 98 -10.42 -31.17 -11.97
CA LEU A 98 -10.38 -32.23 -12.97
C LEU A 98 -10.61 -31.66 -14.38
N PRO A 99 -9.86 -32.10 -15.41
CA PRO A 99 -9.97 -31.58 -16.78
C PRO A 99 -11.37 -31.67 -17.38
N GLN A 100 -12.18 -32.65 -16.94
CA GLN A 100 -13.57 -32.85 -17.38
C GLN A 100 -14.56 -31.77 -16.90
N TYR A 101 -14.17 -30.94 -15.93
CA TYR A 101 -14.96 -29.84 -15.39
C TYR A 101 -14.30 -28.47 -15.65
N ASP A 102 -13.30 -28.43 -16.54
CA ASP A 102 -12.66 -27.19 -16.94
C ASP A 102 -13.62 -26.35 -17.80
N GLU A 103 -13.78 -25.09 -17.45
CA GLU A 103 -14.74 -24.18 -18.08
C GLU A 103 -13.96 -22.95 -18.59
N PRO A 104 -13.80 -22.78 -19.92
CA PRO A 104 -12.99 -21.70 -20.50
C PRO A 104 -13.41 -20.27 -20.11
N SER A 105 -14.64 -20.11 -19.60
CA SER A 105 -15.21 -18.83 -19.16
C SER A 105 -14.90 -18.47 -17.69
N VAL A 106 -14.32 -19.39 -16.91
CA VAL A 106 -14.01 -19.21 -15.50
C VAL A 106 -12.51 -19.36 -15.29
N SER A 107 -11.86 -18.30 -14.81
CA SER A 107 -10.42 -18.36 -14.58
C SER A 107 -10.08 -19.27 -13.39
N ARG A 108 -8.89 -19.88 -13.42
CA ARG A 108 -8.36 -20.66 -12.28
C ARG A 108 -8.36 -19.85 -10.97
N ALA A 109 -8.09 -18.55 -11.05
CA ALA A 109 -8.13 -17.65 -9.90
C ALA A 109 -9.54 -17.52 -9.29
N ASP A 110 -10.59 -17.48 -10.12
CA ASP A 110 -11.98 -17.43 -9.66
C ASP A 110 -12.38 -18.74 -8.95
N ILE A 111 -11.92 -19.89 -9.46
CA ILE A 111 -12.14 -21.21 -8.86
C ILE A 111 -11.48 -21.28 -7.47
N GLU A 112 -10.22 -20.86 -7.36
CA GLU A 112 -9.48 -20.84 -6.10
C GLU A 112 -10.09 -19.87 -5.08
N ALA A 113 -10.52 -18.69 -5.53
CA ALA A 113 -11.18 -17.70 -4.67
C ALA A 113 -12.52 -18.21 -4.13
N LYS A 114 -13.32 -18.87 -4.99
CA LYS A 114 -14.61 -19.42 -4.59
C LYS A 114 -14.45 -20.60 -3.65
N LEU A 115 -13.48 -21.51 -3.89
CA LEU A 115 -13.16 -22.60 -2.96
C LEU A 115 -12.75 -22.08 -1.58
N LYS A 116 -11.87 -21.08 -1.52
CA LYS A 116 -11.44 -20.46 -0.25
C LYS A 116 -12.61 -19.83 0.50
N ASN A 117 -13.51 -19.16 -0.20
CA ASN A 117 -14.69 -18.55 0.42
C ASN A 117 -15.68 -19.61 0.94
N THR A 118 -16.06 -20.60 0.11
CA THR A 118 -17.03 -21.62 0.49
C THR A 118 -16.53 -22.51 1.63
N ILE A 119 -15.29 -22.99 1.55
CA ILE A 119 -14.69 -23.84 2.59
C ILE A 119 -14.35 -22.99 3.83
N GLY A 120 -13.90 -21.75 3.65
CA GLY A 120 -13.64 -20.80 4.74
C GLY A 120 -14.91 -20.50 5.56
N SER A 121 -16.02 -20.19 4.89
CA SER A 121 -17.31 -19.93 5.52
C SER A 121 -17.85 -21.17 6.26
N ALA A 122 -17.70 -22.36 5.67
CA ALA A 122 -18.07 -23.61 6.33
C ALA A 122 -17.22 -23.91 7.57
N LYS A 123 -15.95 -23.51 7.56
CA LYS A 123 -15.05 -23.65 8.71
C LYS A 123 -15.40 -22.67 9.83
N GLU A 124 -15.66 -21.42 9.50
CA GLU A 124 -16.02 -20.37 10.47
C GLU A 124 -17.35 -20.67 11.16
N ASN A 125 -18.31 -21.24 10.42
CA ASN A 125 -19.63 -21.58 10.94
C ASN A 125 -19.71 -22.99 11.55
N GLY A 126 -18.60 -23.73 11.61
CA GLY A 126 -18.54 -25.08 12.18
C GLY A 126 -19.32 -26.14 11.41
N SER A 127 -19.78 -25.86 10.20
CA SER A 127 -20.62 -26.75 9.37
C SER A 127 -19.81 -27.65 8.44
N LEU A 128 -18.51 -27.79 8.70
CA LEU A 128 -17.56 -28.44 7.81
C LEU A 128 -17.86 -29.94 7.61
N TYR A 129 -18.40 -30.61 8.65
CA TYR A 129 -18.78 -32.03 8.64
C TYR A 129 -20.27 -32.27 8.34
N THR A 130 -21.08 -31.22 8.27
CA THR A 130 -22.53 -31.32 8.06
C THR A 130 -22.95 -30.99 6.62
N ILE A 131 -22.07 -30.35 5.86
CA ILE A 131 -22.28 -30.06 4.44
C ILE A 131 -22.01 -31.32 3.62
N ASP A 132 -22.95 -31.65 2.73
CA ASP A 132 -22.77 -32.68 1.71
C ASP A 132 -21.91 -32.13 0.56
N TRP A 133 -20.59 -32.27 0.72
CA TRP A 133 -19.60 -31.82 -0.27
C TRP A 133 -19.58 -32.69 -1.53
N ASP A 134 -20.13 -33.90 -1.48
CA ASP A 134 -20.15 -34.80 -2.64
C ASP A 134 -21.22 -34.36 -3.64
N ASN A 135 -22.34 -33.82 -3.17
CA ASN A 135 -23.40 -33.27 -4.01
C ASN A 135 -23.37 -31.74 -4.19
N MET A 136 -22.39 -31.05 -3.58
CA MET A 136 -22.25 -29.61 -3.73
C MET A 136 -21.89 -29.22 -5.18
N PRO A 137 -22.55 -28.21 -5.77
CA PRO A 137 -22.20 -27.69 -7.09
C PRO A 137 -20.74 -27.22 -7.14
N LEU A 138 -20.03 -27.55 -8.23
CA LEU A 138 -18.62 -27.17 -8.37
C LEU A 138 -18.43 -25.64 -8.47
N PRO A 139 -17.26 -25.11 -8.08
CA PRO A 139 -16.99 -23.68 -8.10
C PRO A 139 -17.22 -23.01 -9.47
N GLN A 140 -16.89 -23.68 -10.58
CA GLN A 140 -17.14 -23.17 -11.94
C GLN A 140 -18.64 -22.93 -12.18
N ALA A 141 -19.47 -23.88 -11.78
CA ALA A 141 -20.92 -23.81 -11.95
C ALA A 141 -21.54 -22.70 -11.08
N ILE A 142 -21.04 -22.53 -9.85
CA ILE A 142 -21.52 -21.45 -8.96
C ILE A 142 -21.14 -20.08 -9.52
N VAL A 143 -19.88 -19.88 -9.95
CA VAL A 143 -19.42 -18.60 -10.51
C VAL A 143 -20.20 -18.24 -11.78
N LYS A 144 -20.51 -19.24 -12.62
CA LYS A 144 -21.33 -19.04 -13.83
C LYS A 144 -22.78 -18.67 -13.47
N ALA A 145 -23.39 -19.38 -12.53
CA ALA A 145 -24.75 -19.10 -12.09
C ALA A 145 -24.88 -17.70 -11.46
N GLU A 146 -23.88 -17.25 -10.70
CA GLU A 146 -23.83 -15.90 -10.12
C GLU A 146 -23.74 -14.82 -11.20
N ARG A 147 -22.88 -15.00 -12.20
CA ARG A 147 -22.77 -14.07 -13.35
C ARG A 147 -24.06 -14.02 -14.16
N ASP A 148 -24.70 -15.15 -14.41
CA ASP A 148 -25.98 -15.22 -15.12
C ASP A 148 -27.12 -14.57 -14.32
N ALA A 149 -27.11 -14.72 -12.99
CA ALA A 149 -28.07 -14.05 -12.11
C ALA A 149 -27.88 -12.53 -12.08
N GLU A 150 -26.63 -12.05 -12.05
CA GLU A 150 -26.30 -10.62 -12.13
C GLU A 150 -26.75 -10.00 -13.46
N LEU A 151 -26.54 -10.71 -14.58
CA LEU A 151 -27.02 -10.28 -15.90
C LEU A 151 -28.56 -10.21 -15.97
N LYS A 152 -29.26 -11.20 -15.41
CA LYS A 152 -30.73 -11.18 -15.30
C LYS A 152 -31.23 -10.04 -14.41
N HIS A 153 -30.58 -9.80 -13.29
CA HIS A 153 -30.91 -8.68 -12.39
C HIS A 153 -30.70 -7.32 -13.08
N ALA A 154 -29.62 -7.15 -13.84
CA ALA A 154 -29.35 -5.94 -14.61
C ALA A 154 -30.41 -5.71 -15.72
N MET A 155 -30.86 -6.77 -16.39
CA MET A 155 -31.93 -6.67 -17.41
C MET A 155 -33.28 -6.28 -16.80
N ILE A 156 -33.65 -6.82 -15.64
CA ILE A 156 -34.92 -6.50 -14.94
C ILE A 156 -34.88 -5.07 -14.36
N ALA A 157 -33.72 -4.61 -13.90
CA ALA A 157 -33.54 -3.22 -13.45
C ALA A 157 -33.69 -2.20 -14.59
N SER A 158 -33.29 -2.57 -15.82
CA SER A 158 -33.41 -1.72 -17.01
C SER A 158 -34.86 -1.65 -17.55
N SER A 159 -35.61 -2.75 -17.49
CA SER A 159 -37.02 -2.77 -17.90
C SER A 159 -37.95 -2.04 -16.93
N THR A 160 -37.67 -2.09 -15.62
CA THR A 160 -38.41 -1.35 -14.58
C THR A 160 -38.13 0.16 -14.60
N ALA A 161 -36.99 0.60 -15.12
CA ALA A 161 -36.69 2.01 -15.36
C ALA A 161 -37.51 2.58 -16.55
N ARG A 162 -37.68 1.80 -17.63
CA ARG A 162 -38.47 2.21 -18.81
C ARG A 162 -39.98 2.28 -18.57
N ALA A 163 -40.51 1.50 -17.63
CA ALA A 163 -41.94 1.54 -17.28
C ALA A 163 -42.33 2.79 -16.45
N ARG A 164 -41.36 3.45 -15.79
CA ARG A 164 -41.61 4.62 -14.93
C ARG A 164 -41.70 5.94 -15.69
N ASP A 165 -41.24 6.00 -16.94
CA ASP A 165 -41.28 7.19 -17.80
C ASP A 165 -42.58 7.33 -18.61
N SER A 166 -43.51 6.36 -18.55
CA SER A 166 -44.75 6.36 -19.35
C SER A 166 -45.97 6.96 -18.63
N LEU A 167 -45.82 7.54 -17.44
CA LEU A 167 -46.94 8.03 -16.62
C LEU A 167 -46.77 9.50 -16.23
N ASN A 168 -46.65 10.41 -17.19
CA ASN A 168 -47.00 11.81 -16.94
C ASN A 168 -47.34 12.58 -18.24
N PRO A 169 -48.62 12.88 -18.54
CA PRO A 169 -48.99 13.69 -19.68
C PRO A 169 -49.29 15.12 -19.24
N LYS A 170 -48.45 16.11 -19.61
CA LYS A 170 -48.91 17.50 -19.80
C LYS A 170 -47.88 18.40 -20.50
N LYS A 171 -48.40 19.07 -21.53
CA LYS A 171 -47.90 20.26 -22.27
C LYS A 171 -46.87 20.05 -23.38
N ARG A 172 -47.43 19.80 -24.57
CA ARG A 172 -46.91 20.20 -25.89
C ARG A 172 -46.71 21.73 -25.98
N LYS A 173 -45.60 22.16 -26.57
CA LYS A 173 -45.58 23.22 -27.60
C LYS A 173 -44.42 22.96 -28.56
N SER A 174 -44.75 23.09 -29.84
CA SER A 174 -44.03 22.66 -31.05
C SER A 174 -43.13 23.74 -31.64
N SER A 175 -42.03 23.31 -32.28
CA SER A 175 -41.56 23.84 -33.58
C SER A 175 -40.48 22.92 -34.17
N GLU A 176 -40.85 22.28 -35.27
CA GLU A 176 -40.11 21.86 -36.49
C GLU A 176 -38.79 22.62 -36.81
N PHE A 177 -37.83 22.20 -37.64
CA PHE A 177 -37.47 21.02 -38.45
C PHE A 177 -35.99 21.27 -38.89
N ALA A 178 -35.12 20.25 -38.91
CA ALA A 178 -34.15 19.99 -40.00
C ALA A 178 -33.32 18.71 -39.70
N ASN A 179 -33.43 17.75 -40.62
CA ASN A 179 -32.73 16.46 -40.70
C ASN A 179 -31.22 16.62 -40.89
N ASP A 180 -30.44 15.70 -40.30
CA ASP A 180 -29.57 14.81 -41.08
C ASP A 180 -29.16 13.55 -40.28
N ASP A 181 -28.77 12.54 -41.04
CA ASP A 181 -28.86 11.09 -40.82
C ASP A 181 -27.82 10.43 -39.85
N HIS A 182 -28.14 9.18 -39.46
CA HIS A 182 -27.55 8.18 -38.53
C HIS A 182 -26.07 7.73 -38.80
N PRO A 183 -25.49 6.69 -38.13
CA PRO A 183 -25.54 6.17 -36.74
C PRO A 183 -24.12 5.85 -36.14
N TRP A 184 -24.04 5.58 -34.83
CA TRP A 184 -22.87 5.06 -34.06
C TRP A 184 -21.71 6.01 -33.72
N ARG A 185 -21.78 6.57 -32.50
CA ARG A 185 -20.72 6.96 -31.53
C ARG A 185 -21.46 7.90 -30.55
N THR A 186 -21.62 7.64 -29.26
CA THR A 186 -20.58 7.48 -28.24
C THR A 186 -21.25 6.97 -26.96
N THR A 187 -20.93 5.74 -26.54
CA THR A 187 -20.94 5.40 -25.13
C THR A 187 -19.68 6.01 -24.52
N ASN A 188 -19.86 7.05 -23.69
CA ASN A 188 -18.76 7.71 -22.97
C ASN A 188 -18.17 6.76 -21.91
N LEU A 189 -17.16 5.99 -22.32
CA LEU A 189 -16.17 5.34 -21.46
C LEU A 189 -14.84 6.10 -21.59
N ARG A 190 -14.76 7.29 -20.97
CA ARG A 190 -13.49 7.96 -20.69
C ARG A 190 -13.59 8.76 -19.39
N ASN A 191 -13.00 8.23 -18.33
CA ASN A 191 -12.59 8.99 -17.16
C ASN A 191 -11.17 8.53 -16.79
N SER A 192 -10.21 8.90 -17.64
CA SER A 192 -8.77 8.82 -17.35
C SER A 192 -8.31 10.14 -16.72
N LEU A 193 -7.32 10.07 -15.83
CA LEU A 193 -6.76 11.18 -15.05
C LEU A 193 -6.13 12.30 -15.91
N GLU A 194 -5.81 12.01 -17.18
CA GLU A 194 -5.23 12.97 -18.13
C GLU A 194 -6.19 14.11 -18.53
N ASP A 195 -7.50 13.87 -18.61
CA ASP A 195 -8.46 14.84 -19.18
C ASP A 195 -8.89 15.99 -18.24
N ARG A 196 -8.35 16.06 -17.02
CA ARG A 196 -8.81 17.05 -16.00
C ARG A 196 -7.77 18.07 -15.57
N ILE A 197 -6.59 18.09 -16.20
CA ILE A 197 -5.49 18.96 -15.77
C ILE A 197 -5.08 20.01 -16.83
N THR A 198 -5.61 19.98 -18.05
CA THR A 198 -5.19 20.92 -19.11
C THR A 198 -6.35 21.77 -19.65
N PHE A 199 -6.28 23.08 -19.37
CA PHE A 199 -7.06 24.26 -19.81
C PHE A 199 -8.61 24.27 -19.71
N PRO A 200 -9.23 25.31 -19.10
CA PRO A 200 -10.61 25.65 -19.40
C PRO A 200 -10.69 26.27 -20.81
N SER A 201 -11.53 25.70 -21.69
CA SER A 201 -11.91 26.36 -22.94
C SER A 201 -12.67 27.67 -22.64
N PRO A 202 -12.39 28.78 -23.33
CA PRO A 202 -12.90 30.10 -22.98
C PRO A 202 -14.29 30.33 -23.55
N GLU A 203 -15.30 29.55 -23.16
CA GLU A 203 -16.67 29.75 -23.64
C GLU A 203 -17.71 29.21 -22.65
N LYS A 204 -17.90 29.97 -21.57
CA LYS A 204 -19.18 30.22 -20.87
C LYS A 204 -18.92 30.96 -19.57
N ARG A 205 -19.06 32.29 -19.61
CA ARG A 205 -19.18 33.14 -18.43
C ARG A 205 -20.50 32.78 -17.75
N SER A 206 -20.47 32.14 -16.59
CA SER A 206 -21.65 31.98 -15.73
C SER A 206 -21.85 33.26 -14.92
N THR A 207 -23.05 33.83 -15.02
CA THR A 207 -23.54 34.99 -14.28
C THR A 207 -23.50 34.77 -12.77
N MET A 208 -22.92 35.73 -12.03
CA MET A 208 -23.03 35.82 -10.57
C MET A 208 -24.43 36.31 -10.20
N ASP A 209 -25.26 35.44 -9.63
CA ASP A 209 -26.13 35.75 -8.49
C ASP A 209 -26.94 34.50 -8.09
N GLU A 210 -26.50 33.78 -7.05
CA GLU A 210 -27.34 32.89 -6.23
C GLU A 210 -26.55 32.38 -5.00
N PRO A 211 -27.17 32.24 -3.81
CA PRO A 211 -26.45 32.00 -2.57
C PRO A 211 -25.92 30.55 -2.45
N LEU A 212 -24.66 30.42 -2.06
CA LEU A 212 -23.96 29.13 -1.84
C LEU A 212 -24.72 28.20 -0.87
N PRO A 213 -25.02 26.94 -1.23
CA PRO A 213 -25.58 25.98 -0.29
C PRO A 213 -24.51 25.48 0.70
N LYS A 214 -24.81 25.61 1.99
CA LYS A 214 -23.95 25.21 3.11
C LYS A 214 -23.70 23.69 3.15
N SER A 215 -22.41 23.33 3.10
CA SER A 215 -21.81 22.01 3.34
C SER A 215 -22.22 20.87 2.37
N SER A 216 -21.25 20.47 1.55
CA SER A 216 -21.30 19.26 0.72
C SER A 216 -21.59 18.01 1.57
N LYS A 217 -22.39 17.07 1.04
CA LYS A 217 -22.66 15.74 1.63
C LYS A 217 -21.39 15.02 2.10
N PHE A 218 -20.25 15.29 1.45
CA PHE A 218 -18.96 14.70 1.79
C PHE A 218 -18.30 15.35 3.03
N GLN A 219 -18.48 16.65 3.23
CA GLN A 219 -18.04 17.33 4.45
C GLN A 219 -18.86 16.89 5.67
N LYS A 220 -20.14 16.53 5.44
CA LYS A 220 -20.97 15.83 6.43
C LYS A 220 -20.43 14.43 6.72
N GLU A 221 -19.95 13.67 5.75
CA GLU A 221 -19.34 12.34 5.97
C GLU A 221 -17.97 12.38 6.65
N ALA A 222 -17.10 13.32 6.29
CA ALA A 222 -15.81 13.55 6.96
C ALA A 222 -16.03 13.97 8.42
N ASN A 223 -16.99 14.88 8.67
CA ASN A 223 -17.43 15.20 10.02
C ASN A 223 -18.12 14.02 10.70
N LYS A 224 -18.85 13.15 9.98
CA LYS A 224 -19.46 11.92 10.54
C LYS A 224 -18.39 10.88 10.89
N ARG A 225 -17.26 10.81 10.18
CA ARG A 225 -16.13 9.91 10.46
C ARG A 225 -15.27 10.44 11.61
N LYS A 226 -15.01 11.75 11.65
CA LYS A 226 -14.43 12.46 12.80
C LYS A 226 -15.31 12.30 14.05
N ARG A 227 -16.63 12.47 13.89
CA ARG A 227 -17.63 12.23 14.95
C ARG A 227 -17.79 10.77 15.32
N ARG A 228 -17.55 9.78 14.45
CA ARG A 228 -17.59 8.36 14.87
C ARG A 228 -16.49 8.06 15.88
N PHE A 229 -15.28 8.57 15.63
CA PHE A 229 -14.18 8.47 16.58
C PHE A 229 -14.45 9.27 17.88
N GLU A 230 -15.13 10.42 17.78
CA GLU A 230 -15.54 11.24 18.94
C GLU A 230 -16.79 10.70 19.69
N SER A 231 -17.66 9.96 19.00
CA SER A 231 -18.99 9.52 19.46
C SER A 231 -18.98 8.10 20.00
N GLU A 232 -18.05 7.24 19.58
CA GLU A 232 -17.74 5.99 20.29
C GLU A 232 -17.39 6.28 21.76
N TYR A 233 -16.91 7.50 22.06
CA TYR A 233 -16.61 7.98 23.40
C TYR A 233 -17.79 8.65 24.14
N LYS A 234 -18.84 9.15 23.44
CA LYS A 234 -19.99 9.83 24.08
C LYS A 234 -21.17 8.90 24.44
N SER A 235 -21.19 7.66 23.98
CA SER A 235 -22.31 6.73 24.20
C SER A 235 -22.32 6.02 25.58
N LEU A 236 -21.49 6.45 26.54
CA LEU A 236 -21.38 5.84 27.89
C LEU A 236 -22.19 6.55 28.98
N ARG A 237 -23.22 7.32 28.66
CA ARG A 237 -24.14 7.85 29.69
C ARG A 237 -25.51 7.17 29.64
N SER A 238 -25.63 6.13 30.47
CA SER A 238 -26.88 5.65 31.07
C SER A 238 -26.78 5.79 32.61
N PRO A 239 -27.89 5.83 33.35
CA PRO A 239 -28.02 6.63 34.58
C PRO A 239 -27.15 6.17 35.75
N SER A 240 -26.69 7.15 36.53
CA SER A 240 -25.59 7.11 37.51
C SER A 240 -25.70 6.12 38.67
N PRO A 241 -24.55 5.56 39.08
CA PRO A 241 -24.10 5.43 40.47
C PRO A 241 -22.96 6.46 40.78
N PRO A 242 -22.52 6.65 42.04
CA PRO A 242 -21.95 7.92 42.54
C PRO A 242 -20.64 8.33 41.85
N PRO A 243 -20.27 9.63 41.88
CA PRO A 243 -19.23 10.17 41.01
C PRO A 243 -17.87 9.54 41.35
N PRO A 244 -17.24 8.77 40.45
CA PRO A 244 -15.82 8.49 40.59
C PRO A 244 -15.08 9.81 40.35
N SER A 245 -14.17 10.14 41.28
CA SER A 245 -13.24 11.27 41.24
C SER A 245 -13.00 11.80 39.82
N SER A 246 -13.48 13.01 39.54
CA SER A 246 -13.42 13.67 38.22
C SER A 246 -12.01 14.16 37.88
N GLY A 247 -11.08 13.22 37.73
CA GLY A 247 -9.73 13.45 37.23
C GLY A 247 -9.38 12.48 36.08
N PRO A 248 -8.42 12.82 35.21
CA PRO A 248 -7.82 11.85 34.29
C PRO A 248 -7.38 10.62 35.06
N ILE A 249 -7.69 9.42 34.55
CA ILE A 249 -7.18 8.19 35.14
C ILE A 249 -5.65 8.27 35.12
N VAL A 250 -5.00 8.22 36.27
CA VAL A 250 -3.53 8.11 36.36
C VAL A 250 -3.20 6.63 36.49
N GLY A 251 -2.39 6.12 35.57
CA GLY A 251 -1.97 4.73 35.58
C GLY A 251 -1.05 4.39 36.76
N THR A 252 -1.05 3.12 37.19
CA THR A 252 -0.16 2.61 38.25
C THR A 252 0.67 1.40 37.80
N CYS A 253 0.63 1.07 36.51
CA CYS A 253 1.39 -0.06 35.96
C CYS A 253 2.87 0.32 35.77
N GLU A 254 3.78 -0.41 36.41
CA GLU A 254 5.24 -0.19 36.28
C GLU A 254 5.90 -1.11 35.23
N ILE A 255 5.13 -2.00 34.59
CA ILE A 255 5.65 -2.95 33.60
C ILE A 255 5.97 -2.20 32.30
N LEU A 256 7.25 -2.15 31.91
CA LEU A 256 7.69 -1.49 30.67
C LEU A 256 7.15 -2.17 29.41
N GLU A 257 7.16 -3.50 29.37
CA GLU A 257 6.65 -4.29 28.26
C GLU A 257 5.17 -4.64 28.46
N LYS A 258 4.30 -4.13 27.60
CA LYS A 258 2.86 -4.37 27.72
C LYS A 258 2.25 -4.57 26.35
N LYS A 259 1.54 -5.68 26.15
CA LYS A 259 0.80 -5.94 24.90
C LYS A 259 -0.27 -4.88 24.65
N TYR A 260 -0.50 -4.53 23.40
CA TYR A 260 -1.62 -3.66 23.04
C TYR A 260 -2.95 -4.36 23.32
N LEU A 261 -3.88 -3.68 23.99
CA LEU A 261 -5.22 -4.21 24.27
C LEU A 261 -6.26 -3.43 23.49
N ARG A 262 -7.24 -4.09 22.88
CA ARG A 262 -8.45 -3.39 22.42
C ARG A 262 -9.36 -3.18 23.63
N LEU A 263 -9.53 -1.93 24.05
CA LEU A 263 -10.35 -1.61 25.23
C LEU A 263 -11.83 -1.80 24.88
N THR A 264 -12.46 -2.79 25.49
CA THR A 264 -13.92 -3.05 25.42
C THR A 264 -14.65 -2.65 26.71
N ALA A 265 -13.89 -2.21 27.71
CA ALA A 265 -14.36 -1.79 29.02
C ALA A 265 -13.57 -0.57 29.49
N PRO A 266 -14.04 0.17 30.52
CA PRO A 266 -13.30 1.27 31.12
C PRO A 266 -11.87 0.83 31.52
N PRO A 267 -10.85 1.65 31.22
CA PRO A 267 -9.47 1.28 31.50
C PRO A 267 -9.21 1.21 33.01
N VAL A 268 -8.58 0.11 33.44
CA VAL A 268 -8.21 -0.11 34.85
C VAL A 268 -6.86 0.55 35.12
N PRO A 269 -6.71 1.40 36.17
CA PRO A 269 -5.46 2.11 36.47
C PRO A 269 -4.23 1.19 36.56
N ALA A 270 -4.37 0.01 37.18
CA ALA A 270 -3.31 -0.99 37.30
C ALA A 270 -2.81 -1.56 35.96
N LYS A 271 -3.55 -1.36 34.87
CA LYS A 271 -3.18 -1.80 33.50
C LYS A 271 -2.68 -0.66 32.63
N VAL A 272 -2.53 0.55 33.15
CA VAL A 272 -2.09 1.75 32.42
C VAL A 272 -0.78 2.22 33.02
N ARG A 273 0.25 2.48 32.21
CA ARG A 273 1.55 2.97 32.71
C ARG A 273 1.49 4.49 32.96
N PRO A 274 1.92 5.00 34.12
CA PRO A 274 2.04 6.45 34.34
C PRO A 274 3.16 7.06 33.48
N GLU A 275 3.15 8.38 33.32
CA GLU A 275 4.03 9.10 32.41
C GLU A 275 5.53 8.80 32.60
N HIS A 276 6.02 8.76 33.84
CA HIS A 276 7.43 8.48 34.12
C HIS A 276 7.84 7.07 33.64
N ILE A 277 6.95 6.09 33.73
CA ILE A 277 7.15 4.73 33.19
C ILE A 277 7.05 4.72 31.67
N LEU A 278 6.15 5.52 31.08
CA LEU A 278 6.07 5.68 29.62
C LEU A 278 7.35 6.28 29.04
N ARG A 279 7.98 7.24 29.72
CA ARG A 279 9.29 7.80 29.34
C ARG A 279 10.38 6.75 29.35
N GLN A 280 10.47 5.95 30.41
CA GLN A 280 11.39 4.80 30.48
C GLN A 280 11.10 3.75 29.40
N THR A 281 9.82 3.50 29.13
CA THR A 281 9.37 2.58 28.07
C THR A 281 9.86 3.06 26.70
N LEU A 282 9.73 4.35 26.39
CA LEU A 282 10.19 4.88 25.10
C LEU A 282 11.70 4.64 24.90
N ASP A 283 12.52 4.90 25.92
CA ASP A 283 13.96 4.67 25.83
C ASP A 283 14.31 3.19 25.71
N PHE A 284 13.58 2.33 26.43
CA PHE A 284 13.69 0.89 26.28
C PHE A 284 13.35 0.43 24.84
N LEU A 285 12.23 0.90 24.27
CA LEU A 285 11.81 0.55 22.91
C LEU A 285 12.78 1.06 21.85
N LYS A 286 13.34 2.27 22.02
CA LYS A 286 14.38 2.80 21.12
C LYS A 286 15.63 1.90 21.10
N LYS A 287 16.10 1.44 22.27
CA LYS A 287 17.23 0.52 22.39
C LYS A 287 16.91 -0.84 21.77
N LYS A 288 15.72 -1.36 22.02
CA LYS A 288 15.27 -2.66 21.50
C LYS A 288 15.11 -2.65 19.97
N TRP A 289 14.53 -1.58 19.41
CA TRP A 289 14.46 -1.40 17.97
C TRP A 289 15.84 -1.41 17.32
N LYS A 290 16.79 -0.64 17.88
CA LYS A 290 18.16 -0.56 17.37
C LYS A 290 18.90 -1.91 17.41
N LYS A 291 18.59 -2.77 18.39
CA LYS A 291 19.27 -4.05 18.58
C LYS A 291 18.65 -5.19 17.77
N GLU A 292 17.33 -5.29 17.75
CA GLU A 292 16.62 -6.47 17.28
C GLU A 292 15.87 -6.25 15.96
N SER A 293 15.55 -4.99 15.62
CA SER A 293 14.76 -4.64 14.42
C SER A 293 13.44 -5.42 14.26
N ASN A 294 12.89 -5.96 15.34
CA ASN A 294 11.65 -6.75 15.32
C ASN A 294 10.43 -5.84 15.22
N TYR A 295 9.93 -5.65 14.01
CA TYR A 295 8.83 -4.71 13.74
C TYR A 295 7.52 -5.10 14.41
N SER A 296 7.15 -6.38 14.36
CA SER A 296 5.89 -6.87 14.94
C SER A 296 5.80 -6.55 16.44
N TYR A 297 6.88 -6.83 17.17
CA TYR A 297 6.99 -6.51 18.58
C TYR A 297 6.96 -4.99 18.83
N ILE A 298 7.80 -4.22 18.12
CA ILE A 298 7.90 -2.78 18.33
C ILE A 298 6.58 -2.06 18.02
N CYS A 299 5.89 -2.45 16.95
CA CYS A 299 4.59 -1.92 16.58
C CYS A 299 3.55 -2.17 17.67
N ASP A 300 3.45 -3.39 18.21
CA ASP A 300 2.57 -3.73 19.33
C ASP A 300 2.89 -2.89 20.58
N GLN A 301 4.17 -2.74 20.93
CA GLN A 301 4.58 -1.96 22.10
C GLN A 301 4.31 -0.46 21.95
N PHE A 302 4.56 0.14 20.78
CA PHE A 302 4.22 1.53 20.54
C PHE A 302 2.70 1.76 20.48
N LYS A 303 1.91 0.81 19.97
CA LYS A 303 0.43 0.85 20.06
C LYS A 303 -0.03 0.89 21.52
N SER A 304 0.52 0.01 22.34
CA SER A 304 0.27 -0.07 23.77
C SER A 304 0.66 1.23 24.50
N MET A 305 1.82 1.82 24.17
CA MET A 305 2.29 3.07 24.77
C MET A 305 1.42 4.27 24.38
N ARG A 306 1.06 4.39 23.09
CA ARG A 306 0.14 5.42 22.58
C ARG A 306 -1.26 5.31 23.20
N GLN A 307 -1.73 4.09 23.45
CA GLN A 307 -2.99 3.86 24.15
C GLN A 307 -2.95 4.40 25.58
N ASP A 308 -1.88 4.15 26.32
CA ASP A 308 -1.74 4.66 27.70
C ASP A 308 -1.71 6.17 27.76
N LEU A 309 -1.01 6.82 26.81
CA LEU A 309 -1.04 8.28 26.68
C LEU A 309 -2.45 8.81 26.42
N THR A 310 -3.19 8.13 25.55
CA THR A 310 -4.55 8.52 25.16
C THR A 310 -5.53 8.36 26.33
N VAL A 311 -5.49 7.24 27.04
CA VAL A 311 -6.34 6.94 28.19
C VAL A 311 -6.16 7.94 29.33
N GLN A 312 -4.92 8.37 29.56
CA GLN A 312 -4.58 9.33 30.61
C GLN A 312 -4.74 10.80 30.16
N HIS A 313 -5.17 11.03 28.93
CA HIS A 313 -5.27 12.36 28.32
C HIS A 313 -3.96 13.18 28.35
N ILE A 314 -2.81 12.50 28.29
CA ILE A 314 -1.50 13.15 28.24
C ILE A 314 -1.28 13.66 26.81
N LYS A 315 -1.12 14.99 26.67
CA LYS A 315 -0.93 15.68 25.40
C LYS A 315 0.13 16.76 25.54
N ASP A 316 1.38 16.34 25.50
CA ASP A 316 2.57 17.18 25.66
C ASP A 316 3.62 16.88 24.57
N ASP A 317 4.76 17.55 24.63
CA ASP A 317 5.88 17.37 23.70
C ASP A 317 6.41 15.92 23.70
N PHE A 318 6.33 15.22 24.84
CA PHE A 318 6.67 13.79 24.92
C PHE A 318 5.71 12.94 24.10
N THR A 319 4.42 13.18 24.22
CA THR A 319 3.39 12.50 23.42
C THR A 319 3.67 12.69 21.93
N VAL A 320 3.99 13.91 21.49
CA VAL A 320 4.39 14.17 20.10
C VAL A 320 5.57 13.28 19.69
N SER A 321 6.64 13.25 20.49
CA SER A 321 7.83 12.44 20.19
C SER A 321 7.52 10.94 20.03
N VAL A 322 6.62 10.38 20.85
CA VAL A 322 6.19 8.98 20.78
C VAL A 322 5.50 8.70 19.44
N TYR A 323 4.58 9.58 19.03
CA TYR A 323 3.87 9.42 17.77
C TYR A 323 4.77 9.59 16.55
N GLU A 324 5.69 10.56 16.58
CA GLU A 324 6.64 10.76 15.48
C GLU A 324 7.58 9.57 15.30
N ILE A 325 8.17 9.06 16.38
CA ILE A 325 9.08 7.90 16.32
C ILE A 325 8.34 6.70 15.76
N HIS A 326 7.12 6.42 16.24
CA HIS A 326 6.36 5.30 15.74
C HIS A 326 5.97 5.47 14.26
N ALA A 327 5.62 6.69 13.84
CA ALA A 327 5.31 6.99 12.44
C ALA A 327 6.52 6.77 11.53
N ARG A 328 7.72 7.18 11.96
CA ARG A 328 8.97 6.96 11.21
C ARG A 328 9.30 5.47 11.08
N ILE A 329 9.19 4.71 12.16
CA ILE A 329 9.37 3.24 12.14
C ILE A 329 8.36 2.58 11.19
N ALA A 330 7.10 3.02 11.22
CA ALA A 330 6.06 2.51 10.32
C ALA A 330 6.36 2.81 8.85
N LEU A 331 6.86 4.01 8.53
CA LEU A 331 7.32 4.33 7.16
C LEU A 331 8.48 3.43 6.72
N GLU A 332 9.49 3.24 7.57
CA GLU A 332 10.65 2.39 7.26
C GLU A 332 10.24 0.94 6.94
N LYS A 333 9.16 0.45 7.56
CA LYS A 333 8.65 -0.91 7.35
C LYS A 333 7.47 -0.99 6.38
N GLY A 334 7.11 0.11 5.72
CA GLY A 334 6.02 0.14 4.74
C GLY A 334 4.62 -0.04 5.33
N ASP A 335 4.43 0.09 6.65
CA ASP A 335 3.11 0.02 7.29
C ASP A 335 2.40 1.37 7.20
N ILE A 336 1.84 1.62 6.02
CA ILE A 336 1.11 2.84 5.69
C ILE A 336 -0.15 3.00 6.57
N GLY A 337 -0.73 1.89 7.04
CA GLY A 337 -1.89 1.89 7.93
C GLY A 337 -1.54 2.50 9.30
N GLU A 338 -0.45 2.03 9.91
CA GLU A 338 0.04 2.57 11.19
C GLU A 338 0.60 3.97 11.07
N TYR A 339 1.31 4.27 9.98
CA TYR A 339 1.76 5.62 9.69
C TYR A 339 0.57 6.60 9.63
N ASN A 340 -0.49 6.28 8.89
CA ASN A 340 -1.67 7.14 8.76
C ASN A 340 -2.41 7.35 10.10
N GLN A 341 -2.47 6.32 10.96
CA GLN A 341 -2.98 6.45 12.32
C GLN A 341 -2.13 7.45 13.14
N CYS A 342 -0.80 7.31 13.10
CA CYS A 342 0.08 8.23 13.82
C CYS A 342 -0.03 9.67 13.29
N GLN A 343 0.01 9.83 11.98
CA GLN A 343 -0.01 11.13 11.30
C GLN A 343 -1.34 11.88 11.54
N THR A 344 -2.46 11.16 11.60
CA THR A 344 -3.77 11.73 11.97
C THR A 344 -3.75 12.29 13.39
N GLN A 345 -3.17 11.57 14.35
CA GLN A 345 -3.06 12.04 15.73
C GLN A 345 -2.08 13.21 15.87
N LEU A 346 -0.93 13.15 15.18
CA LEU A 346 0.05 14.24 15.15
C LEU A 346 -0.56 15.56 14.68
N ARG A 347 -1.46 15.54 13.69
CA ARG A 347 -2.18 16.75 13.27
C ARG A 347 -2.94 17.40 14.43
N SER A 348 -3.63 16.61 15.25
CA SER A 348 -4.34 17.13 16.42
C SER A 348 -3.38 17.63 17.50
N LEU A 349 -2.25 16.96 17.70
CA LEU A 349 -1.26 17.38 18.70
C LEU A 349 -0.58 18.70 18.30
N TYR A 350 -0.18 18.85 17.03
CA TYR A 350 0.42 20.10 16.53
C TYR A 350 -0.54 21.29 16.59
N SER A 351 -1.85 21.07 16.45
CA SER A 351 -2.83 22.16 16.61
C SER A 351 -2.89 22.74 18.02
N LEU A 352 -2.29 22.08 19.01
CA LEU A 352 -2.15 22.57 20.38
C LEU A 352 -0.88 23.43 20.58
N GLY A 353 -0.06 23.64 19.53
CA GLY A 353 1.19 24.40 19.63
C GLY A 353 2.34 23.63 20.29
N LEU A 354 2.24 22.30 20.40
CA LEU A 354 3.28 21.44 20.95
C LEU A 354 4.49 21.35 20.03
N LYS A 355 5.69 21.18 20.62
CA LYS A 355 6.95 21.08 19.88
C LYS A 355 7.04 19.74 19.13
N GLY A 356 7.78 19.74 18.03
CA GLY A 356 8.03 18.57 17.19
C GLY A 356 8.39 18.98 15.77
N ASN A 357 8.02 18.15 14.81
CA ASN A 357 8.39 18.30 13.40
C ASN A 357 7.15 18.48 12.50
N PRO A 358 6.33 19.54 12.71
CA PRO A 358 5.08 19.73 11.96
C PRO A 358 5.31 19.89 10.45
N ILE A 359 6.41 20.53 10.04
CA ILE A 359 6.78 20.74 8.63
C ILE A 359 7.04 19.40 7.93
N GLU A 360 7.84 18.53 8.55
CA GLU A 360 8.13 17.17 8.07
C GLU A 360 6.82 16.38 7.87
N PHE A 361 5.98 16.32 8.89
CA PHE A 361 4.75 15.52 8.85
C PHE A 361 3.63 16.12 7.97
N LYS A 362 3.62 17.45 7.77
CA LYS A 362 2.76 18.09 6.75
C LYS A 362 3.19 17.71 5.34
N ALA A 363 4.49 17.71 5.05
CA ALA A 363 5.02 17.26 3.77
C ALA A 363 4.67 15.78 3.50
N TYR A 364 4.88 14.91 4.50
CA TYR A 364 4.50 13.51 4.39
C TYR A 364 2.99 13.30 4.19
N ARG A 365 2.14 14.14 4.79
CA ARG A 365 0.68 14.08 4.57
C ARG A 365 0.31 14.41 3.12
N ILE A 366 0.98 15.37 2.49
CA ILE A 366 0.79 15.71 1.08
C ILE A 366 1.15 14.51 0.21
N LEU A 367 2.34 13.92 0.41
CA LEU A 367 2.81 12.74 -0.33
C LEU A 367 1.86 11.54 -0.14
N TYR A 368 1.39 11.31 1.09
CA TYR A 368 0.42 10.26 1.40
C TYR A 368 -0.91 10.44 0.62
N PHE A 369 -1.42 11.67 0.50
CA PHE A 369 -2.64 11.92 -0.28
C PHE A 369 -2.44 11.85 -1.79
N ILE A 370 -1.22 12.10 -2.28
CA ILE A 370 -0.84 11.82 -3.67
C ILE A 370 -0.85 10.31 -3.93
N HIS A 371 -0.24 9.53 -3.04
CA HIS A 371 -0.23 8.07 -3.13
C HIS A 371 -1.66 7.50 -3.16
N THR A 372 -2.48 7.85 -2.16
CA THR A 372 -3.86 7.35 -1.99
C THR A 372 -4.89 7.99 -2.91
N ALA A 373 -4.47 8.85 -3.84
CA ALA A 373 -5.34 9.61 -4.76
C ALA A 373 -6.49 10.36 -4.06
N ASN A 374 -6.30 10.76 -2.80
CA ASN A 374 -7.33 11.44 -2.00
C ASN A 374 -7.30 12.95 -2.27
N ARG A 375 -7.95 13.36 -3.37
CA ARG A 375 -7.97 14.76 -3.81
C ARG A 375 -8.56 15.70 -2.76
N THR A 376 -9.61 15.29 -2.06
CA THR A 376 -10.26 16.13 -1.04
C THR A 376 -9.31 16.36 0.14
N GLY A 377 -8.75 15.29 0.70
CA GLY A 377 -7.81 15.41 1.81
C GLY A 377 -6.55 16.20 1.45
N LEU A 378 -6.09 16.06 0.20
CA LEU A 378 -5.00 16.88 -0.34
C LEU A 378 -5.39 18.36 -0.36
N ASN A 379 -6.52 18.72 -0.97
CA ASN A 379 -6.96 20.12 -1.06
C ASN A 379 -7.19 20.74 0.33
N ASP A 380 -7.76 20.00 1.28
CA ASP A 380 -7.92 20.45 2.67
C ASP A 380 -6.55 20.74 3.31
N THR A 381 -5.57 19.86 3.11
CA THR A 381 -4.22 20.05 3.64
C THR A 381 -3.54 21.26 3.02
N LEU A 382 -3.75 21.51 1.72
CA LEU A 382 -3.19 22.68 1.01
C LEU A 382 -3.82 23.99 1.46
N ALA A 383 -5.11 23.98 1.81
CA ALA A 383 -5.81 25.15 2.36
C ALA A 383 -5.30 25.51 3.76
N ASP A 384 -4.88 24.52 4.54
CA ASP A 384 -4.30 24.71 5.88
C ASP A 384 -2.83 25.19 5.88
N LEU A 385 -2.17 25.32 4.71
CA LEU A 385 -0.77 25.75 4.62
C LEU A 385 -0.63 27.26 4.60
N THR A 386 0.18 27.80 5.50
CA THR A 386 0.59 29.21 5.47
C THR A 386 1.61 29.48 4.37
N THR A 387 1.80 30.75 4.00
CA THR A 387 2.79 31.14 2.99
C THR A 387 4.22 30.80 3.43
N ALA A 388 4.55 31.00 4.71
CA ALA A 388 5.87 30.66 5.25
C ALA A 388 6.14 29.14 5.17
N GLU A 389 5.15 28.32 5.53
CA GLU A 389 5.28 26.86 5.45
C GLU A 389 5.49 26.35 4.02
N LYS A 390 4.96 27.04 3.00
CA LYS A 390 5.15 26.65 1.59
C LYS A 390 6.59 26.82 1.11
N GLU A 391 7.38 27.69 1.76
CA GLU A 391 8.79 27.89 1.42
C GLU A 391 9.73 26.90 2.11
N GLU A 392 9.26 26.21 3.15
CA GLU A 392 10.04 25.18 3.84
C GLU A 392 10.40 24.02 2.90
N LYS A 393 11.67 23.59 2.93
CA LYS A 393 12.24 22.61 1.98
C LYS A 393 11.35 21.37 1.77
N ALA A 394 10.88 20.76 2.86
CA ALA A 394 10.09 19.53 2.80
C ALA A 394 8.70 19.75 2.16
N ILE A 395 8.01 20.83 2.53
CA ILE A 395 6.68 21.13 2.00
C ILE A 395 6.79 21.58 0.54
N LYS A 396 7.75 22.46 0.24
CA LYS A 396 8.05 22.91 -1.13
C LYS A 396 8.35 21.73 -2.07
N HIS A 397 9.14 20.77 -1.60
CA HIS A 397 9.39 19.52 -2.33
C HIS A 397 8.09 18.75 -2.59
N ALA A 398 7.27 18.49 -1.57
CA ALA A 398 6.01 17.75 -1.76
C ALA A 398 5.01 18.48 -2.69
N LEU A 399 4.98 19.81 -2.67
CA LEU A 399 4.21 20.64 -3.59
C LEU A 399 4.75 20.54 -5.03
N ASN A 400 6.06 20.54 -5.19
CA ASN A 400 6.71 20.34 -6.49
C ASN A 400 6.42 18.94 -7.03
N VAL A 401 6.45 17.90 -6.20
CA VAL A 401 6.07 16.52 -6.60
C VAL A 401 4.64 16.50 -7.11
N ARG A 402 3.69 17.09 -6.35
CA ARG A 402 2.29 17.23 -6.78
C ARG A 402 2.17 17.91 -8.14
N SER A 403 2.90 19.02 -8.33
CA SER A 403 2.86 19.81 -9.57
C SER A 403 3.43 19.02 -10.76
N SER A 404 4.59 18.36 -10.58
CA SER A 404 5.21 17.53 -11.62
C SER A 404 4.29 16.41 -12.08
N LEU A 405 3.63 15.71 -11.15
CA LEU A 405 2.65 14.68 -11.47
C LEU A 405 1.43 15.24 -12.20
N ALA A 406 0.92 16.38 -11.75
CA ALA A 406 -0.23 17.02 -12.39
C ALA A 406 0.07 17.42 -13.84
N LEU A 407 1.28 17.92 -14.10
CA LEU A 407 1.73 18.32 -15.44
C LEU A 407 2.25 17.15 -16.30
N GLY A 408 2.28 15.92 -15.77
CA GLY A 408 2.89 14.78 -16.45
C GLY A 408 4.40 14.92 -16.68
N ASN A 409 5.09 15.77 -15.91
CA ASN A 409 6.52 16.02 -16.02
C ASN A 409 7.31 14.94 -15.27
N TYR A 410 7.51 13.79 -15.93
CA TYR A 410 8.24 12.66 -15.35
C TYR A 410 9.72 12.99 -15.06
N HIS A 411 10.38 13.77 -15.92
CA HIS A 411 11.78 14.20 -15.71
C HIS A 411 11.95 14.88 -14.35
N LYS A 412 11.16 15.94 -14.11
CA LYS A 412 11.19 16.68 -12.84
C LYS A 412 10.72 15.81 -11.67
N PHE A 413 9.76 14.92 -11.89
CA PHE A 413 9.32 13.98 -10.86
C PHE A 413 10.46 13.08 -10.38
N PHE A 414 11.21 12.46 -11.30
CA PHE A 414 12.32 11.57 -10.92
C PHE A 414 13.53 12.31 -10.36
N GLN A 415 13.78 13.56 -10.78
CA GLN A 415 14.74 14.43 -10.08
C GLN A 415 14.33 14.68 -8.62
N LEU A 416 13.05 14.98 -8.37
CA LEU A 416 12.53 15.18 -7.01
C LEU A 416 12.56 13.88 -6.20
N TYR A 417 12.31 12.74 -6.83
CA TYR A 417 12.40 11.43 -6.19
C TYR A 417 13.81 11.15 -5.66
N LEU A 418 14.84 11.43 -6.47
CA LEU A 418 16.25 11.24 -6.08
C LEU A 418 16.72 12.24 -5.00
N ASP A 419 16.16 13.45 -4.94
CA ASP A 419 16.45 14.47 -3.92
C ASP A 419 15.29 14.62 -2.90
N THR A 420 14.78 13.50 -2.39
CA THR A 420 13.67 13.54 -1.44
C THR A 420 14.13 13.90 -0.02
N PRO A 421 13.55 14.93 0.63
CA PRO A 421 13.88 15.27 2.02
C PRO A 421 13.40 14.22 3.03
N ASN A 422 14.19 14.05 4.10
CA ASN A 422 13.85 13.22 5.26
C ASN A 422 13.48 11.78 4.85
N MET A 423 12.35 11.25 5.34
CA MET A 423 11.81 9.92 5.03
C MET A 423 10.72 9.99 3.94
N GLY A 424 10.67 11.06 3.14
CA GLY A 424 9.66 11.21 2.10
C GLY A 424 9.75 10.15 0.99
N ALA A 425 10.95 9.59 0.77
CA ALA A 425 11.20 8.59 -0.26
C ALA A 425 10.31 7.35 -0.05
N TYR A 426 10.16 6.87 1.19
CA TYR A 426 9.28 5.74 1.52
C TYR A 426 7.82 5.96 1.11
N LEU A 427 7.35 7.22 1.07
CA LEU A 427 6.00 7.53 0.58
C LEU A 427 5.95 7.63 -0.94
N MET A 428 7.02 8.10 -1.58
CA MET A 428 7.13 8.18 -3.03
C MET A 428 7.27 6.79 -3.67
N ASP A 429 8.02 5.88 -3.05
CA ASP A 429 8.20 4.48 -3.49
C ASP A 429 6.86 3.80 -3.78
N MET A 430 5.84 4.11 -2.97
CA MET A 430 4.49 3.54 -3.09
C MET A 430 3.79 3.86 -4.41
N PHE A 431 4.22 4.91 -5.12
CA PHE A 431 3.65 5.27 -6.41
C PHE A 431 4.68 5.46 -7.53
N VAL A 432 5.98 5.34 -7.26
CA VAL A 432 7.03 5.42 -8.30
C VAL A 432 6.83 4.41 -9.42
N VAL A 433 6.39 3.18 -9.11
CA VAL A 433 6.17 2.14 -10.13
C VAL A 433 5.12 2.56 -11.15
N ARG A 434 3.97 3.11 -10.72
CA ARG A 434 2.93 3.58 -11.66
C ARG A 434 3.44 4.74 -12.51
N GLU A 435 4.25 5.63 -11.95
CA GLU A 435 4.81 6.76 -12.70
C GLU A 435 5.90 6.30 -13.70
N ARG A 436 6.69 5.28 -13.37
CA ARG A 436 7.64 4.64 -14.32
C ARG A 436 6.88 4.06 -15.52
N LEU A 437 5.78 3.35 -15.28
CA LEU A 437 4.94 2.81 -16.37
C LEU A 437 4.33 3.92 -17.23
N ALA A 438 3.85 5.00 -16.62
CA ALA A 438 3.34 6.15 -17.35
C ALA A 438 4.42 6.79 -18.24
N ALA A 439 5.63 6.97 -17.72
CA ALA A 439 6.76 7.51 -18.48
C ALA A 439 7.20 6.58 -19.62
N LEU A 440 7.28 5.26 -19.39
CA LEU A 440 7.57 4.28 -20.45
C LEU A 440 6.53 4.32 -21.59
N CYS A 441 5.25 4.49 -21.28
CA CYS A 441 4.21 4.69 -22.30
C CYS A 441 4.47 5.94 -23.14
N ASN A 442 4.93 7.03 -22.52
CA ASN A 442 5.31 8.25 -23.23
C ASN A 442 6.54 8.02 -24.12
N PHE A 443 7.55 7.29 -23.64
CA PHE A 443 8.71 6.93 -24.48
C PHE A 443 8.31 6.09 -25.68
N CYS A 444 7.39 5.12 -25.51
CA CYS A 444 6.87 4.31 -26.61
C CYS A 444 6.15 5.13 -27.68
N LYS A 445 5.62 6.31 -27.33
CA LYS A 445 4.94 7.22 -28.26
C LYS A 445 5.92 8.20 -28.91
N ALA A 446 6.89 8.71 -28.15
CA ALA A 446 7.79 9.77 -28.57
C ALA A 446 9.05 9.30 -29.31
N TYR A 447 9.63 8.15 -28.93
CA TYR A 447 10.89 7.64 -29.50
C TYR A 447 10.60 6.43 -30.39
N LYS A 448 11.07 6.45 -31.65
CA LYS A 448 10.95 5.35 -32.61
C LYS A 448 12.25 5.18 -33.42
N PRO A 449 12.66 3.94 -33.76
CA PRO A 449 12.04 2.67 -33.38
C PRO A 449 12.49 2.16 -31.99
N ASP A 450 13.55 2.72 -31.43
CA ASP A 450 14.13 2.31 -30.15
C ASP A 450 14.73 3.48 -29.37
N VAL A 451 15.10 3.22 -28.12
CA VAL A 451 15.86 4.14 -27.27
C VAL A 451 16.90 3.36 -26.47
N LYS A 452 18.04 3.99 -26.16
CA LYS A 452 19.06 3.37 -25.31
C LYS A 452 18.50 3.10 -23.92
N LEU A 453 18.68 1.89 -23.40
CA LEU A 453 18.24 1.53 -22.05
C LEU A 453 18.85 2.47 -21.00
N ARG A 454 20.12 2.86 -21.18
CA ARG A 454 20.82 3.80 -20.32
C ARG A 454 20.08 5.13 -20.12
N PHE A 455 19.47 5.66 -21.18
CA PHE A 455 18.67 6.87 -21.10
C PHE A 455 17.44 6.66 -20.19
N ILE A 456 16.75 5.52 -20.33
CA ILE A 456 15.60 5.16 -19.48
C ILE A 456 16.05 5.02 -18.02
N THR A 457 17.19 4.37 -17.78
CA THR A 457 17.75 4.20 -16.44
C THR A 457 17.91 5.54 -15.73
N GLU A 458 18.58 6.49 -16.39
CA GLU A 458 18.87 7.82 -15.83
C GLU A 458 17.60 8.66 -15.70
N GLU A 459 16.74 8.66 -16.72
CA GLU A 459 15.55 9.49 -16.78
C GLU A 459 14.45 9.05 -15.80
N LEU A 460 14.37 7.75 -15.49
CA LEU A 460 13.37 7.18 -14.58
C LEU A 460 13.93 6.82 -13.19
N GLY A 461 15.14 7.29 -12.88
CA GLY A 461 15.78 7.12 -11.57
C GLY A 461 15.89 5.66 -11.13
N PHE A 462 16.29 4.78 -12.04
CA PHE A 462 16.70 3.41 -11.69
C PHE A 462 18.13 3.42 -11.13
N GLU A 463 18.47 2.47 -10.26
CA GLU A 463 19.81 2.42 -9.65
C GLU A 463 20.86 1.91 -10.65
N SER A 464 20.45 1.03 -11.56
CA SER A 464 21.31 0.48 -12.61
C SER A 464 20.54 0.11 -13.87
N ASP A 465 21.27 -0.09 -14.99
CA ASP A 465 20.69 -0.61 -16.23
C ASP A 465 20.11 -2.03 -16.03
N ALA A 466 20.66 -2.80 -15.09
CA ALA A 466 20.12 -4.10 -14.71
C ALA A 466 18.72 -3.97 -14.07
N ASP A 467 18.51 -2.98 -13.20
CA ASP A 467 17.20 -2.74 -12.58
C ASP A 467 16.18 -2.24 -13.60
N ALA A 468 16.60 -1.38 -14.54
CA ALA A 468 15.75 -0.91 -15.62
C ALA A 468 15.34 -2.08 -16.55
N ALA A 469 16.29 -2.94 -16.92
CA ALA A 469 16.02 -4.16 -17.68
C ALA A 469 15.08 -5.09 -16.92
N GLN A 470 15.37 -5.37 -15.64
CA GLN A 470 14.55 -6.24 -14.80
C GLN A 470 13.11 -5.71 -14.69
N PHE A 471 12.95 -4.39 -14.51
CA PHE A 471 11.62 -3.78 -14.51
C PHE A 471 10.85 -4.01 -15.82
N ILE A 472 11.52 -3.93 -16.96
CA ILE A 472 10.92 -4.22 -18.28
C ILE A 472 10.57 -5.72 -18.38
N ILE A 473 11.44 -6.61 -17.88
CA ILE A 473 11.24 -8.06 -17.88
C ILE A 473 10.05 -8.47 -17.00
N ASP A 474 9.92 -7.90 -15.81
CA ASP A 474 8.82 -8.15 -14.87
C ASP A 474 7.46 -7.80 -15.49
N HIS A 475 7.44 -6.88 -16.46
CA HIS A 475 6.26 -6.53 -17.25
C HIS A 475 6.19 -7.28 -18.59
N GLN A 476 6.82 -8.46 -18.69
CA GLN A 476 6.84 -9.34 -19.86
C GLN A 476 7.54 -8.75 -21.10
N GLY A 477 8.44 -7.78 -20.90
CA GLY A 477 9.13 -7.03 -21.94
C GLY A 477 10.50 -7.58 -22.37
N GLN A 478 10.89 -8.80 -22.00
CA GLN A 478 12.22 -9.36 -22.32
C GLN A 478 12.55 -9.30 -23.82
N HIS A 479 11.57 -9.58 -24.69
CA HIS A 479 11.71 -9.56 -26.14
C HIS A 479 11.83 -8.13 -26.73
N LEU A 480 11.71 -7.10 -25.90
CA LEU A 480 11.85 -5.69 -26.26
C LEU A 480 13.24 -5.15 -25.91
N LEU A 481 14.09 -5.95 -25.29
CA LEU A 481 15.48 -5.62 -25.00
C LEU A 481 16.38 -6.32 -26.03
N GLU A 482 17.10 -5.52 -26.80
CA GLU A 482 18.06 -6.01 -27.80
C GLU A 482 19.46 -5.63 -27.37
N ASP A 483 20.31 -6.63 -27.15
CA ASP A 483 21.74 -6.40 -26.87
C ASP A 483 22.45 -6.03 -28.17
N ARG A 484 22.93 -4.79 -28.25
CA ARG A 484 23.75 -4.28 -29.35
C ARG A 484 25.16 -4.09 -28.84
N THR A 485 26.14 -4.15 -29.74
CA THR A 485 27.58 -4.17 -29.42
C THR A 485 28.04 -3.15 -28.37
N GLU A 486 27.42 -1.97 -28.31
CA GLU A 486 27.79 -0.88 -27.40
C GLU A 486 26.71 -0.49 -26.37
N TYR A 487 25.49 -1.03 -26.47
CA TYR A 487 24.39 -0.67 -25.58
C TYR A 487 23.21 -1.63 -25.72
N ILE A 488 22.38 -1.69 -24.68
CA ILE A 488 21.09 -2.37 -24.75
C ILE A 488 20.06 -1.39 -25.31
N ALA A 489 19.39 -1.77 -26.39
CA ALA A 489 18.30 -1.02 -27.00
C ALA A 489 16.96 -1.49 -26.47
N PHE A 490 16.10 -0.56 -26.07
CA PHE A 490 14.69 -0.83 -25.76
C PHE A 490 13.82 -0.51 -26.98
N LEU A 491 13.14 -1.52 -27.52
CA LEU A 491 12.35 -1.48 -28.75
C LEU A 491 10.98 -0.80 -28.54
N THR A 492 10.98 0.51 -28.29
CA THR A 492 9.80 1.37 -28.11
C THR A 492 8.78 1.29 -29.24
N GLY A 493 9.22 0.92 -30.45
CA GLY A 493 8.39 0.64 -31.61
C GLY A 493 7.31 -0.40 -31.35
N LYS A 494 7.65 -1.47 -30.62
CA LYS A 494 6.81 -2.66 -30.37
C LYS A 494 6.23 -2.71 -28.96
N ALA A 495 6.76 -1.89 -28.05
CA ALA A 495 6.48 -1.94 -26.62
C ALA A 495 5.17 -1.26 -26.16
N GLY A 496 4.57 -0.40 -27.00
CA GLY A 496 3.51 0.51 -26.56
C GLY A 496 2.27 -0.14 -25.94
N SER A 497 1.73 -1.19 -26.55
CA SER A 497 0.52 -1.88 -26.07
C SER A 497 0.75 -2.61 -24.73
N LEU A 498 1.95 -3.15 -24.54
CA LEU A 498 2.34 -3.87 -23.33
C LEU A 498 2.32 -2.94 -22.11
N PHE A 499 3.03 -1.82 -22.21
CA PHE A 499 3.13 -0.88 -21.09
C PHE A 499 1.84 -0.08 -20.86
N GLU A 500 1.04 0.19 -21.89
CA GLU A 500 -0.26 0.86 -21.72
C GLU A 500 -1.25 -0.01 -20.92
N SER A 501 -1.20 -1.33 -21.11
CA SER A 501 -1.99 -2.29 -20.32
C SER A 501 -1.52 -2.32 -18.86
N ALA A 502 -0.21 -2.41 -18.62
CA ALA A 502 0.39 -2.38 -17.28
C ALA A 502 0.09 -1.05 -16.55
N ARG A 503 0.25 0.09 -17.25
CA ARG A 503 -0.11 1.43 -16.75
C ARG A 503 -1.57 1.45 -16.33
N SER A 504 -2.47 1.00 -17.20
CA SER A 504 -3.90 1.00 -16.92
C SER A 504 -4.24 0.20 -15.66
N VAL A 505 -3.57 -0.93 -15.40
CA VAL A 505 -3.73 -1.71 -14.16
C VAL A 505 -3.15 -0.97 -12.96
N ALA A 506 -1.95 -0.39 -13.06
CA ALA A 506 -1.29 0.30 -11.95
C ALA A 506 -2.03 1.58 -11.49
N PHE A 507 -2.81 2.21 -12.37
CA PHE A 507 -3.66 3.35 -12.04
C PHE A 507 -5.10 2.96 -11.67
N ARG A 508 -5.46 1.66 -11.66
CA ARG A 508 -6.74 1.22 -11.08
C ARG A 508 -6.75 1.56 -9.59
N LYS A 509 -7.91 2.02 -9.14
CA LYS A 509 -8.07 2.74 -7.89
C LYS A 509 -7.92 1.80 -6.70
N VAL A 510 -6.78 1.85 -6.02
CA VAL A 510 -6.57 1.15 -4.74
C VAL A 510 -7.46 1.81 -3.67
N ASP A 511 -8.41 1.06 -3.10
CA ASP A 511 -9.22 1.51 -1.96
C ASP A 511 -8.32 1.79 -0.74
N ILE A 512 -8.83 2.58 0.20
CA ILE A 512 -8.19 3.00 1.46
C ILE A 512 -7.75 1.79 2.32
N LYS A 513 -8.24 0.58 1.98
CA LYS A 513 -7.88 -0.72 2.58
C LYS A 513 -6.89 -1.57 1.77
N GLY A 514 -6.36 -1.06 0.66
CA GLY A 514 -5.41 -1.81 -0.18
C GLY A 514 -6.04 -2.86 -1.09
N GLN A 515 -7.35 -2.77 -1.38
CA GLN A 515 -8.03 -3.64 -2.35
C GLN A 515 -8.16 -2.90 -3.69
N ILE A 516 -7.84 -3.60 -4.79
CA ILE A 516 -7.91 -3.11 -6.17
C ILE A 516 -9.35 -3.03 -6.64
#